data_AF-A0A953WAX9-F1
#
_entry.id   AF-A0A953WAX9-F1
#
_cell.length_a   1.000
_cell.length_b   1.000
_cell.length_c   1.000
_cell.angle_alpha   90.00
_cell.angle_beta   90.00
_cell.angle_gamma   90.00
#
_symmetry.space_group_name_H-M   'P 1'
#
loop_
_entity.id
_entity.type
_entity.pdbx_description
1 polymer ?
#
loop_
_entity_poly.entity_id
_entity_poly.type
_entity_poly.pdbx_seq_one_letter_code
_entity_poly.pdbx_strand_id
1 'polypeptide(L)'
;MNNRKILVRVGLSLVMLAAASGCAGIGKAVGGGKNPPDEFAIATKAPLVVPPDYAMRPPKPGETRPQEMSPSERAQQVLMGDTAAAPPSDGEQVLLQKAGALGVDPSIRAVLDAENGGRVEKDRSFANQLMFWKFDNDKVDDSGAPLRVDDPAAWFEGRETAIARVTGEDAKVTIKNTDAQQLPGVY
;
A
#
# COMPACT_ATOMS: atom_id res chain seq x y z
N MET A 1 -2.21 -43.03 47.61
CA MET A 1 -2.78 -42.67 46.28
C MET A 1 -3.49 -41.29 46.25
N ASN A 2 -3.38 -40.45 47.29
CA ASN A 2 -4.12 -39.17 47.39
C ASN A 2 -3.30 -37.94 46.98
N ASN A 3 -1.97 -37.97 47.12
CA ASN A 3 -1.12 -36.78 46.89
C ASN A 3 -1.04 -36.41 45.41
N ARG A 4 -1.08 -37.40 44.51
CA ARG A 4 -1.09 -37.19 43.05
C ARG A 4 -2.41 -36.57 42.58
N LYS A 5 -3.54 -36.88 43.23
CA LYS A 5 -4.84 -36.27 42.94
C LYS A 5 -4.93 -34.83 43.46
N ILE A 6 -4.27 -34.52 44.58
CA ILE A 6 -4.18 -33.16 45.13
C ILE A 6 -3.32 -32.28 44.22
N LEU A 7 -2.15 -32.76 43.76
CA LEU A 7 -1.29 -32.00 42.84
C LEU A 7 -2.00 -31.66 41.51
N VAL A 8 -2.75 -32.61 40.94
CA VAL A 8 -3.50 -32.39 39.70
C VAL A 8 -4.63 -31.38 39.90
N ARG A 9 -5.32 -31.41 41.04
CA ARG A 9 -6.39 -30.44 41.35
C ARG A 9 -5.84 -29.05 41.58
N VAL A 10 -4.72 -28.91 42.29
CA VAL A 10 -4.05 -27.63 42.51
C VAL A 10 -3.52 -27.06 41.19
N GLY A 11 -2.89 -27.89 40.36
CA GLY A 11 -2.45 -27.48 39.01
C GLY A 11 -3.60 -27.01 38.13
N LEU A 12 -4.74 -27.73 38.12
CA LEU A 12 -5.91 -27.36 37.34
C LEU A 12 -6.54 -26.04 37.81
N SER A 13 -6.62 -25.81 39.13
CA SER A 13 -7.08 -24.52 39.67
C SER A 13 -6.16 -23.36 39.31
N LEU A 14 -4.85 -23.59 39.24
CA LEU A 14 -3.87 -22.55 38.88
C LEU A 14 -4.00 -22.16 37.39
N VAL A 15 -4.21 -23.15 36.51
CA VAL A 15 -4.41 -22.93 35.07
C VAL A 15 -5.70 -22.18 34.80
N MET A 16 -6.80 -22.52 35.49
CA MET A 16 -8.06 -21.77 35.35
C MET A 16 -7.94 -20.32 35.79
N LEU A 17 -7.19 -20.06 36.88
CA LEU A 17 -6.97 -18.70 37.37
C LEU A 17 -6.11 -17.88 36.40
N ALA A 18 -5.11 -18.51 35.76
CA ALA A 18 -4.31 -17.88 34.72
C ALA A 18 -5.08 -17.64 33.40
N ALA A 19 -6.07 -18.47 33.08
CA ALA A 19 -6.92 -18.27 31.89
C ALA A 19 -7.93 -17.11 32.09
N ALA A 20 -8.39 -16.87 33.31
CA ALA A 20 -9.37 -15.81 33.60
C ALA A 20 -8.77 -14.39 33.60
N SER A 21 -7.45 -14.23 33.77
CA SER A 21 -6.79 -12.92 33.78
C SER A 21 -6.60 -12.28 32.40
N GLY A 22 -6.88 -13.01 31.31
CA GLY A 22 -6.78 -12.52 29.92
C GLY A 22 -8.02 -11.77 29.40
N CYS A 23 -9.19 -11.92 30.03
CA CYS A 23 -10.44 -11.37 29.51
C CYS A 23 -10.62 -9.85 29.75
N ALA A 24 -9.75 -9.19 30.51
CA ALA A 24 -9.87 -7.75 30.78
C ALA A 24 -9.54 -6.86 29.57
N GLY A 25 -8.78 -7.36 28.58
CA GLY A 25 -8.31 -6.58 27.42
C GLY A 25 -9.15 -6.71 26.15
N ILE A 26 -9.92 -7.79 26.00
CA ILE A 26 -10.68 -8.09 24.77
C ILE A 26 -11.75 -7.03 24.48
N GLY A 27 -12.41 -6.52 25.51
CA GLY A 27 -13.41 -5.44 25.35
C GLY A 27 -12.81 -4.17 24.74
N LYS A 28 -11.55 -3.86 25.03
CA LYS A 28 -10.86 -2.68 24.47
C LYS A 28 -10.44 -2.89 23.01
N ALA A 29 -9.99 -4.10 22.66
CA ALA A 29 -9.62 -4.47 21.29
C ALA A 29 -10.83 -4.55 20.34
N VAL A 30 -12.01 -4.88 20.86
CA VAL A 30 -13.29 -4.91 20.13
C VAL A 30 -14.01 -3.55 20.11
N GLY A 31 -13.39 -2.49 20.65
CA GLY A 31 -13.96 -1.14 20.64
C GLY A 31 -15.05 -0.89 21.71
N GLY A 32 -15.20 -1.79 22.68
CA GLY A 32 -16.08 -1.67 23.84
C GLY A 32 -15.57 -0.72 24.92
N GLY A 33 -15.06 0.45 24.54
CA GLY A 33 -14.57 1.49 25.43
C GLY A 33 -14.92 2.88 24.91
N LYS A 34 -14.84 3.89 25.79
CA LYS A 34 -14.97 5.30 25.38
C LYS A 34 -13.72 5.68 24.58
N ASN A 35 -13.86 5.84 23.27
CA ASN A 35 -12.86 6.48 22.41
C ASN A 35 -13.25 7.96 22.29
N PRO A 36 -12.71 8.87 23.12
CA PRO A 36 -12.93 10.28 22.93
C PRO A 36 -12.39 10.70 21.56
N PRO A 37 -13.06 11.61 20.84
CA PRO A 37 -12.50 12.23 19.65
C PRO A 37 -11.15 12.89 19.99
N ASP A 38 -10.18 12.76 19.09
CA ASP A 38 -8.83 13.32 19.26
C ASP A 38 -8.88 14.85 19.43
N GLU A 39 -8.57 15.33 20.64
CA GLU A 39 -8.57 16.75 20.98
C GLU A 39 -7.52 17.59 20.24
N PHE A 40 -6.57 16.95 19.54
CA PHE A 40 -5.57 17.62 18.71
C PHE A 40 -5.87 17.52 17.20
N ALA A 41 -6.96 16.86 16.80
CA ALA A 41 -7.38 16.80 15.41
C ALA A 41 -7.97 18.16 14.97
N ILE A 42 -7.15 18.98 14.32
CA ILE A 42 -7.58 20.28 13.77
C ILE A 42 -8.35 20.03 12.47
N ALA A 43 -9.69 20.12 12.52
CA ALA A 43 -10.52 20.17 11.31
C ALA A 43 -10.45 21.58 10.70
N THR A 44 -9.79 21.72 9.54
CA THR A 44 -9.76 22.99 8.81
C THR A 44 -11.09 23.23 8.11
N LYS A 45 -11.75 24.35 8.43
CA LYS A 45 -12.98 24.79 7.74
C LYS A 45 -12.63 25.63 6.52
N ALA A 46 -13.48 25.58 5.49
CA ALA A 46 -13.35 26.46 4.34
C ALA A 46 -13.46 27.95 4.76
N PRO A 47 -12.71 28.87 4.11
CA PRO A 47 -12.78 30.29 4.40
C PRO A 47 -14.17 30.86 4.10
N LEU A 48 -14.64 31.78 4.94
CA LEU A 48 -15.93 32.44 4.78
C LEU A 48 -15.81 33.56 3.73
N VAL A 49 -16.35 33.33 2.54
CA VAL A 49 -16.55 34.39 1.53
C VAL A 49 -18.03 34.76 1.54
N VAL A 50 -18.32 36.04 1.74
CA VAL A 50 -19.70 36.55 1.65
C VAL A 50 -20.04 36.67 0.17
N PRO A 51 -21.02 35.90 -0.36
CA PRO A 51 -21.43 36.03 -1.74
C PRO A 51 -22.12 37.39 -1.95
N PRO A 52 -21.99 38.00 -3.14
CA PRO A 52 -22.67 39.25 -3.47
C PRO A 52 -24.20 39.13 -3.56
N ASP A 53 -24.75 37.92 -3.53
CA ASP A 53 -26.18 37.66 -3.57
C ASP A 53 -26.75 37.22 -2.21
N TYR A 54 -27.58 38.10 -1.62
CA TYR A 54 -28.33 37.88 -0.38
C TYR A 54 -29.69 37.18 -0.62
N ALA A 55 -29.98 36.73 -1.84
CA ALA A 55 -31.28 36.17 -2.23
C ALA A 55 -31.45 34.67 -1.90
N MET A 56 -30.42 34.02 -1.36
CA MET A 56 -30.54 32.62 -0.95
C MET A 56 -31.25 32.52 0.40
N ARG A 57 -32.28 31.66 0.48
CA ARG A 57 -32.87 31.27 1.77
C ARG A 57 -31.75 30.73 2.66
N PRO A 58 -31.59 31.26 3.90
CA PRO A 58 -30.65 30.70 4.85
C PRO A 58 -30.92 29.19 5.00
N PRO A 59 -29.90 28.33 4.88
CA PRO A 59 -30.06 26.90 5.12
C PRO A 59 -30.58 26.70 6.54
N LYS A 60 -31.49 25.75 6.74
CA LYS A 60 -32.08 25.53 8.06
C LYS A 60 -30.96 25.14 9.03
N PRO A 61 -30.95 25.69 10.26
CA PRO A 61 -29.98 25.27 11.28
C PRO A 61 -30.03 23.74 11.45
N GLY A 62 -28.89 23.07 11.23
CA GLY A 62 -28.74 21.61 11.38
C GLY A 62 -28.82 20.78 10.10
N GLU A 63 -29.06 21.39 8.93
CA GLU A 63 -29.00 20.68 7.64
C GLU A 63 -27.54 20.54 7.16
N THR A 64 -27.21 19.37 6.60
CA THR A 64 -25.87 19.08 6.07
C THR A 64 -25.56 20.07 4.95
N ARG A 65 -24.48 20.84 5.11
CA ARG A 65 -24.09 21.84 4.13
C ARG A 65 -23.60 21.13 2.86
N PRO A 66 -24.20 21.37 1.69
CA PRO A 66 -23.75 20.74 0.45
C PRO A 66 -22.30 21.09 0.06
N GLN A 67 -21.76 22.17 0.62
CA GLN A 67 -20.39 22.63 0.37
C GLN A 67 -19.34 22.02 1.33
N GLU A 68 -19.76 21.35 2.41
CA GLU A 68 -18.83 20.70 3.34
C GLU A 68 -18.55 19.26 2.88
N MET A 69 -17.57 19.09 1.99
CA MET A 69 -17.05 17.77 1.67
C MET A 69 -16.40 17.13 2.91
N SER A 70 -16.67 15.85 3.11
CA SER A 70 -16.03 15.07 4.16
C SER A 70 -14.51 15.04 3.98
N PRO A 71 -13.72 14.86 5.06
CA PRO A 71 -12.27 14.75 4.96
C PRO A 71 -11.81 13.64 4.01
N SER A 72 -12.54 12.52 3.98
CA SER A 72 -12.32 11.39 3.06
C SER A 72 -12.55 11.77 1.60
N GLU A 73 -13.66 12.45 1.28
CA GLU A 73 -13.95 12.90 -0.09
C GLU A 73 -12.93 13.93 -0.57
N ARG A 74 -12.50 14.84 0.31
CA ARG A 74 -11.42 15.80 0.00
C ARG A 74 -10.09 15.10 -0.28
N ALA A 75 -9.72 14.10 0.53
CA ALA A 75 -8.50 13.33 0.29
C ALA A 75 -8.58 12.56 -1.03
N GLN A 76 -9.73 11.96 -1.34
CA GLN A 76 -9.96 11.27 -2.60
C GLN A 76 -9.84 12.21 -3.80
N GLN A 77 -10.42 13.41 -3.75
CA GLN A 77 -10.32 14.42 -4.80
C GLN A 77 -8.88 14.90 -5.03
N VAL A 78 -8.07 15.01 -3.97
CA VAL A 78 -6.65 15.37 -4.10
C VAL A 78 -5.85 14.24 -4.77
N LEU A 79 -6.15 12.97 -4.44
CA LEU A 79 -5.41 11.81 -4.97
C LEU A 79 -5.83 11.43 -6.38
N MET A 80 -7.13 11.48 -6.67
CA MET A 80 -7.71 11.04 -7.95
C MET A 80 -7.97 12.19 -8.93
N GLY A 81 -7.80 13.44 -8.48
CA GLY A 81 -8.22 14.62 -9.21
C GLY A 81 -9.71 14.88 -9.07
N ASP A 82 -10.13 16.09 -9.44
CA ASP A 82 -11.53 16.48 -9.44
C ASP A 82 -12.23 15.94 -10.69
N THR A 83 -13.15 14.98 -10.50
CA THR A 83 -13.94 14.40 -11.60
C THR A 83 -15.00 15.35 -12.13
N ALA A 84 -15.31 16.43 -11.40
CA ALA A 84 -16.21 17.51 -11.81
C ALA A 84 -15.46 18.72 -12.39
N ALA A 85 -14.14 18.63 -12.58
CA ALA A 85 -13.36 19.70 -13.18
C ALA A 85 -13.91 20.07 -14.57
N ALA A 86 -14.05 21.38 -14.80
CA ALA A 86 -14.40 21.89 -16.12
C ALA A 86 -13.37 21.40 -17.16
N PRO A 87 -13.79 21.13 -18.40
CA PRO A 87 -12.85 20.72 -19.45
C PRO A 87 -11.78 21.80 -19.62
N PRO A 88 -10.51 21.41 -19.85
CA PRO A 88 -9.40 22.34 -19.97
C PRO A 88 -9.66 23.35 -21.09
N SER A 89 -9.37 24.61 -20.79
CA SER A 89 -9.49 25.72 -21.75
C SER A 89 -8.55 25.51 -22.95
N ASP A 90 -8.85 26.18 -24.07
CA ASP A 90 -8.03 26.06 -25.29
C ASP A 90 -6.55 26.39 -25.04
N GLY A 91 -6.27 27.36 -24.17
CA GLY A 91 -4.90 27.72 -23.77
C GLY A 91 -4.20 26.62 -22.97
N GLU A 92 -4.93 25.96 -22.06
CA GLU A 92 -4.40 24.81 -21.31
C GLU A 92 -4.18 23.61 -22.22
N GLN A 93 -5.04 23.37 -23.21
CA GLN A 93 -4.84 22.30 -24.18
C GLN A 93 -3.56 22.49 -25.00
N VAL A 94 -3.27 23.73 -25.44
CA VAL A 94 -2.00 24.04 -26.13
C VAL A 94 -0.80 23.82 -25.21
N LEU A 95 -0.92 24.16 -23.92
CA LEU A 95 0.13 23.92 -22.95
C LEU A 95 0.37 22.41 -22.73
N LEU A 96 -0.70 21.62 -22.61
CA LEU A 96 -0.65 20.16 -22.49
C LEU A 96 -0.05 19.50 -23.74
N GLN A 97 -0.39 19.99 -24.94
CA GLN A 97 0.22 19.54 -26.19
C GLN A 97 1.72 19.81 -26.20
N LYS A 98 2.14 21.03 -25.82
CA LYS A 98 3.57 21.39 -25.73
C LYS A 98 4.32 20.61 -24.64
N ALA A 99 3.63 20.28 -23.55
CA ALA A 99 4.16 19.45 -22.47
C ALA A 99 4.19 17.95 -22.81
N GLY A 100 3.64 17.53 -23.96
CA GLY A 100 3.56 16.12 -24.35
C GLY A 100 2.58 15.29 -23.52
N ALA A 101 1.70 15.93 -22.74
CA ALA A 101 0.80 15.25 -21.80
C ALA A 101 -0.34 14.47 -22.48
N LEU A 102 -0.62 14.75 -23.76
CA LEU A 102 -1.70 14.08 -24.51
C LEU A 102 -1.29 12.75 -25.16
N GLY A 103 0.00 12.42 -25.18
CA GLY A 103 0.55 11.23 -25.84
C GLY A 103 0.76 10.03 -24.93
N VAL A 104 0.03 9.93 -23.81
CA VAL A 104 0.22 8.85 -22.84
C VAL A 104 -0.45 7.58 -23.36
N ASP A 105 0.31 6.49 -23.43
CA ASP A 105 -0.22 5.16 -23.73
C ASP A 105 -1.18 4.71 -22.60
N PRO A 106 -2.46 4.40 -22.86
CA PRO A 106 -3.39 3.92 -21.85
C PRO A 106 -2.93 2.63 -21.16
N SER A 107 -2.12 1.83 -21.83
CA SER A 107 -1.51 0.60 -21.34
C SER A 107 -0.18 0.81 -20.62
N ILE A 108 0.30 2.06 -20.45
CA ILE A 108 1.62 2.33 -19.85
C ILE A 108 1.79 1.71 -18.47
N ARG A 109 0.72 1.57 -17.69
CA ARG A 109 0.78 0.87 -16.39
C ARG A 109 1.02 -0.62 -16.58
N ALA A 110 0.35 -1.26 -17.54
CA ALA A 110 0.58 -2.67 -17.85
C ALA A 110 1.98 -2.89 -18.43
N VAL A 111 2.44 -2.00 -19.31
CA VAL A 111 3.81 -2.01 -19.85
C VAL A 111 4.81 -1.85 -18.72
N LEU A 112 4.63 -0.87 -17.83
CA LEU A 112 5.50 -0.64 -16.69
C LEU A 112 5.46 -1.81 -15.71
N ASP A 113 4.30 -2.43 -15.49
CA ASP A 113 4.17 -3.63 -14.68
C ASP A 113 4.80 -4.85 -15.37
N ALA A 114 4.89 -4.91 -16.69
CA ALA A 114 5.62 -5.96 -17.40
C ALA A 114 7.14 -5.70 -17.38
N GLU A 115 7.56 -4.44 -17.46
CA GLU A 115 8.96 -3.99 -17.38
C GLU A 115 9.53 -4.08 -15.95
N ASN A 116 8.73 -3.67 -14.95
CA ASN A 116 9.09 -3.65 -13.53
C ASN A 116 8.52 -4.84 -12.74
N GLY A 117 7.75 -5.74 -13.37
CA GLY A 117 6.97 -6.83 -12.76
C GLY A 117 7.73 -7.81 -11.90
N GLY A 118 9.04 -7.68 -11.89
CA GLY A 118 9.81 -8.05 -10.74
C GLY A 118 11.09 -7.25 -10.72
N ARG A 119 11.57 -6.98 -9.51
CA ARG A 119 12.94 -6.53 -9.23
C ARG A 119 13.89 -7.02 -10.32
N VAL A 120 14.63 -6.09 -10.94
CA VAL A 120 15.58 -6.38 -12.04
C VAL A 120 16.35 -7.66 -11.72
N GLU A 121 16.30 -8.59 -12.67
CA GLU A 121 17.10 -9.80 -12.59
C GLU A 121 18.57 -9.46 -12.61
N LYS A 122 19.23 -9.67 -11.47
CA LYS A 122 20.66 -9.36 -11.30
C LYS A 122 21.43 -10.63 -11.07
N ASP A 123 22.42 -10.84 -11.93
CA ASP A 123 23.48 -11.78 -11.63
C ASP A 123 24.08 -11.42 -10.27
N ARG A 124 24.36 -12.42 -9.43
CA ARG A 124 24.99 -12.20 -8.12
C ARG A 124 26.30 -11.45 -8.36
N SER A 125 26.33 -10.15 -8.07
CA SER A 125 27.54 -9.35 -8.23
C SER A 125 28.60 -9.83 -7.23
N PHE A 126 29.88 -9.63 -7.57
CA PHE A 126 30.97 -9.92 -6.64
C PHE A 126 30.78 -9.23 -5.28
N ALA A 127 30.25 -8.00 -5.27
CA ALA A 127 29.94 -7.28 -4.04
C ALA A 127 28.84 -7.98 -3.20
N ASN A 128 27.84 -8.58 -3.85
CA ASN A 128 26.81 -9.38 -3.20
C ASN A 128 27.42 -10.64 -2.56
N GLN A 129 28.29 -11.35 -3.28
CA GLN A 129 29.03 -12.51 -2.74
C GLN A 129 29.94 -12.13 -1.56
N LEU A 130 30.51 -10.92 -1.56
CA LEU A 130 31.33 -10.42 -0.46
C LEU A 130 30.48 -10.02 0.76
N MET A 131 29.32 -9.40 0.57
CA MET A 131 28.40 -9.03 1.65
C MET A 131 27.70 -10.25 2.27
N PHE A 132 27.33 -11.22 1.43
CA PHE A 132 26.67 -12.48 1.82
C PHE A 132 27.64 -13.66 1.65
N TRP A 133 28.82 -13.54 2.24
CA TRP A 133 29.91 -14.53 2.17
C TRP A 133 29.67 -15.87 2.91
N LYS A 134 28.50 -16.05 3.55
CA LYS A 134 28.15 -17.31 4.21
C LYS A 134 27.50 -18.24 3.20
N PHE A 135 27.90 -19.50 3.20
CA PHE A 135 27.37 -20.52 2.31
C PHE A 135 26.73 -21.65 3.14
N ASP A 136 25.55 -22.09 2.72
CA ASP A 136 24.89 -23.31 3.17
C ASP A 136 24.60 -24.20 1.95
N ASN A 137 25.05 -25.46 1.99
CA ASN A 137 24.90 -26.42 0.89
C ASN A 137 25.32 -25.87 -0.50
N ASP A 138 26.51 -25.27 -0.60
CA ASP A 138 27.06 -24.61 -1.81
C ASP A 138 26.23 -23.43 -2.36
N LYS A 139 25.23 -22.97 -1.61
CA LYS A 139 24.44 -21.78 -1.92
C LYS A 139 24.76 -20.69 -0.91
N VAL A 140 24.84 -19.45 -1.37
CA VAL A 140 24.97 -18.30 -0.47
C VAL A 140 23.72 -18.22 0.42
N ASP A 141 23.92 -18.11 1.73
CA ASP A 141 22.87 -17.85 2.71
C ASP A 141 22.47 -16.38 2.65
N ASP A 142 21.41 -16.10 1.89
CA ASP A 142 20.80 -14.78 1.69
C ASP A 142 19.57 -14.56 2.58
N SER A 143 19.36 -15.41 3.61
CA SER A 143 18.21 -15.33 4.52
C SER A 143 18.07 -13.97 5.23
N GLY A 144 19.18 -13.26 5.46
CA GLY A 144 19.21 -11.91 6.04
C GLY A 144 19.14 -10.75 5.04
N ALA A 145 18.94 -11.01 3.75
CA ALA A 145 18.88 -9.96 2.74
C ALA A 145 17.61 -9.10 2.88
N PRO A 146 17.71 -7.75 2.88
CA PRO A 146 16.55 -6.87 3.05
C PRO A 146 15.47 -6.97 1.96
N LEU A 147 15.80 -7.52 0.79
CA LEU A 147 14.94 -7.58 -0.39
C LEU A 147 14.86 -8.98 -1.01
N ARG A 148 14.82 -10.03 -0.18
CA ARG A 148 14.68 -11.42 -0.64
C ARG A 148 13.31 -11.67 -1.27
N VAL A 149 13.27 -12.48 -2.32
CA VAL A 149 11.99 -13.02 -2.85
C VAL A 149 11.69 -14.32 -2.10
N ASP A 150 10.57 -14.36 -1.37
CA ASP A 150 10.22 -15.53 -0.54
C ASP A 150 9.91 -16.78 -1.38
N ASP A 151 9.24 -16.61 -2.52
CA ASP A 151 8.91 -17.67 -3.46
C ASP A 151 9.32 -17.24 -4.89
N PRO A 152 10.51 -17.68 -5.36
CA PRO A 152 10.97 -17.35 -6.70
C PRO A 152 10.07 -17.92 -7.79
N ALA A 153 9.48 -19.11 -7.61
CA ALA A 153 8.69 -19.77 -8.64
C ALA A 153 7.37 -19.04 -8.90
N ALA A 154 6.62 -18.72 -7.84
CA ALA A 154 5.40 -17.92 -7.95
C ALA A 154 5.67 -16.51 -8.53
N TRP A 155 6.86 -15.97 -8.25
CA TRP A 155 7.29 -14.70 -8.82
C TRP A 155 7.51 -14.76 -10.33
N PHE A 156 8.17 -15.82 -10.84
CA PHE A 156 8.38 -16.01 -12.28
C PHE A 156 7.04 -16.17 -13.02
N GLU A 157 6.10 -16.92 -12.46
CA GLU A 157 4.75 -17.08 -13.01
C GLU A 157 3.99 -15.73 -13.06
N GLY A 158 4.10 -14.92 -12.00
CA GLY A 158 3.55 -13.56 -11.97
C GLY A 158 4.17 -12.63 -13.03
N ARG A 159 5.47 -12.73 -13.28
CA ARG A 159 6.15 -11.99 -14.36
C ARG A 159 5.66 -12.42 -15.73
N GLU A 160 5.59 -13.73 -15.99
CA GLU A 160 5.15 -14.25 -17.29
C GLU A 160 3.71 -13.83 -17.61
N THR A 161 2.80 -13.90 -16.64
CA THR A 161 1.42 -13.43 -16.82
C THR A 161 1.32 -11.93 -17.08
N ALA A 162 2.18 -11.10 -16.47
CA ALA A 162 2.25 -9.67 -16.75
C ALA A 162 2.79 -9.39 -18.16
N ILE A 163 3.84 -10.08 -18.58
CA ILE A 163 4.43 -9.98 -19.92
C ILE A 163 3.44 -10.43 -21.00
N ALA A 164 2.77 -11.56 -20.80
CA ALA A 164 1.78 -12.10 -21.74
C ALA A 164 0.60 -11.15 -21.93
N ARG A 165 0.18 -10.41 -20.88
CA ARG A 165 -0.91 -9.42 -20.96
C ARG A 165 -0.59 -8.26 -21.89
N VAL A 166 0.68 -7.84 -21.95
CA VAL A 166 1.13 -6.70 -22.76
C VAL A 166 1.48 -7.13 -24.17
N THR A 167 2.16 -8.27 -24.31
CA THR A 167 2.77 -8.69 -25.58
C THR A 167 1.89 -9.66 -26.38
N GLY A 168 0.91 -10.31 -25.75
CA GLY A 168 0.15 -11.42 -26.32
C GLY A 168 0.86 -12.76 -26.14
N GLU A 169 0.09 -13.84 -26.01
CA GLU A 169 0.59 -15.19 -25.65
C GLU A 169 1.69 -15.73 -26.59
N ASP A 170 1.73 -15.28 -27.84
CA ASP A 170 2.66 -15.75 -28.88
C ASP A 170 3.90 -14.85 -29.08
N ALA A 171 4.08 -13.82 -28.27
CA ALA A 171 5.15 -12.85 -28.48
C ALA A 171 6.51 -13.34 -27.98
N LYS A 172 7.51 -13.27 -28.85
CA LYS A 172 8.90 -13.62 -28.52
C LYS A 172 9.59 -12.47 -27.78
N VAL A 173 9.62 -12.54 -26.44
CA VAL A 173 10.32 -11.57 -25.60
C VAL A 173 11.80 -11.93 -25.50
N THR A 174 12.68 -10.95 -25.78
CA THR A 174 14.13 -11.09 -25.61
C THR A 174 14.57 -10.23 -24.43
N ILE A 175 14.93 -10.86 -23.32
CA ILE A 175 15.47 -10.18 -22.15
C ILE A 175 16.94 -9.87 -22.43
N LYS A 176 17.30 -8.59 -22.45
CA LYS A 176 18.70 -8.16 -22.59
C LYS A 176 19.26 -7.81 -21.22
N ASN A 177 20.29 -8.53 -20.79
CA ASN A 177 21.07 -8.12 -19.63
C ASN A 177 21.83 -6.82 -20.00
N THR A 178 21.71 -5.78 -19.17
CA THR A 178 22.32 -4.49 -19.42
C THR A 178 23.42 -4.26 -18.40
N ASP A 179 24.63 -3.92 -18.86
CA ASP A 179 25.83 -3.67 -18.05
C ASP A 179 25.76 -2.43 -17.13
N ALA A 180 24.56 -1.86 -16.92
CA ALA A 180 24.39 -0.67 -16.11
C ALA A 180 24.71 -0.98 -14.64
N GLN A 181 25.64 -0.24 -14.06
CA GLN A 181 26.02 -0.29 -12.63
C GLN A 181 24.86 0.18 -11.76
N GLN A 182 23.88 -0.68 -11.54
CA GLN A 182 22.78 -0.41 -10.61
C GLN A 182 23.07 -1.05 -9.25
N LEU A 183 22.60 -0.39 -8.20
CA LEU A 183 22.85 -0.74 -6.80
C LEU A 183 22.58 -2.24 -6.51
N PRO A 184 23.40 -2.89 -5.67
CA PRO A 184 23.27 -4.31 -5.38
C PRO A 184 21.92 -4.63 -4.72
N GLY A 185 21.27 -5.68 -5.19
CA GLY A 185 20.04 -6.27 -4.65
C GLY A 185 20.11 -7.78 -4.82
N VAL A 186 19.52 -8.52 -3.90
CA VAL A 186 19.65 -9.97 -3.77
C VAL A 186 18.38 -10.64 -4.28
N TYR A 187 18.55 -11.86 -4.77
CA TYR A 187 17.49 -12.84 -5.01
C TYR A 187 17.26 -13.68 -3.77
#